data_AF-A0A7V9KA36-F1
#
_entry.id   AF-A0A7V9KA36-F1
#
_cell.length_a   1.000
_cell.length_b   1.000
_cell.length_c   1.000
_cell.angle_alpha   90.00
_cell.angle_beta   90.00
_cell.angle_gamma   90.00
#
_symmetry.space_group_name_H-M   'P 1'
#
loop_
_entity.id
_entity.type
_entity.pdbx_description
1 polymer ?
#
loop_
_entity_poly.entity_id
_entity_poly.type
_entity_poly.pdbx_seq_one_letter_code
_entity_poly.pdbx_strand_id
1 'polypeptide(L)' 'MVRTNPSGALMDEAMLVECIEACFDCAQACTACADACLGEGDVKMLARCVRLDLDCTDVCEATGDSLPLGGH' A
#
# COMPACT_ATOMS: atom_id res chain seq x y z
N MET A 1 -18.03 4.14 7.74
CA MET A 1 -18.96 3.63 8.78
C MET A 1 -18.17 2.79 9.80
N VAL A 2 -17.30 3.42 10.58
CA VAL A 2 -16.67 2.82 11.78
C VAL A 2 -17.57 3.16 12.96
N ARG A 3 -18.67 2.44 13.11
CA ARG A 3 -19.48 2.45 14.35
C ARG A 3 -20.54 1.37 14.24
N THR A 4 -20.16 0.12 14.51
CA THR A 4 -21.08 -0.95 14.98
C THR A 4 -20.38 -2.25 15.37
N ASN A 5 -19.06 -2.40 15.35
CA ASN A 5 -18.44 -3.62 15.90
C ASN A 5 -18.52 -3.62 17.44
N PRO A 6 -19.25 -4.57 18.07
CA PRO A 6 -19.36 -4.68 19.53
C PRO A 6 -18.08 -5.22 20.20
N SER A 7 -17.06 -5.58 19.42
CA SER A 7 -15.70 -5.80 19.91
C SER A 7 -15.02 -4.43 19.98
N GLY A 8 -14.95 -3.83 21.18
CA GLY A 8 -14.28 -2.54 21.39
C GLY A 8 -12.90 -2.51 20.72
N ALA A 9 -12.60 -1.40 20.03
CA ALA A 9 -11.38 -1.22 19.25
C ALA A 9 -10.13 -1.61 20.06
N LEU A 10 -9.44 -2.68 19.61
CA LEU A 10 -8.08 -3.01 20.02
C LEU A 10 -7.03 -2.32 19.13
N MET A 11 -7.46 -1.50 18.18
CA MET A 11 -6.63 -0.87 17.17
C MET A 11 -6.83 0.64 17.31
N ASP A 12 -5.73 1.37 17.45
CA ASP A 12 -5.74 2.83 17.48
C ASP A 12 -6.22 3.36 16.11
N GLU A 13 -7.26 4.20 16.12
CA GLU A 13 -7.90 4.70 14.90
C GLU A 13 -6.96 5.59 14.08
N ALA A 14 -6.13 6.40 14.75
CA ALA A 14 -5.16 7.24 14.06
C ALA A 14 -4.07 6.38 13.40
N MET A 15 -3.55 5.37 14.10
CA MET A 15 -2.62 4.40 13.52
C MET A 15 -3.21 3.66 12.32
N LEU A 16 -4.52 3.36 12.35
CA LEU A 16 -5.18 2.69 11.25
C LEU A 16 -5.30 3.61 10.02
N VAL A 17 -5.69 4.87 10.21
CA VAL A 17 -5.74 5.86 9.14
C VAL A 17 -4.36 6.08 8.54
N GLU A 18 -3.32 6.29 9.37
CA GLU A 18 -1.94 6.44 8.91
C GLU A 18 -1.46 5.22 8.12
N CYS A 19 -1.81 4.00 8.55
CA CYS A 19 -1.47 2.78 7.84
C CYS A 19 -2.14 2.71 6.46
N ILE A 20 -3.40 3.10 6.35
CA ILE A 20 -4.14 3.09 5.08
C ILE A 20 -3.55 4.11 4.12
N GLU A 21 -3.28 5.34 4.57
CA GLU A 21 -2.64 6.38 3.77
C GLU A 21 -1.25 5.93 3.30
N ALA A 22 -0.44 5.37 4.21
CA ALA A 22 0.88 4.85 3.87
C ALA A 22 0.82 3.69 2.85
N CYS A 23 -0.22 2.85 2.88
CA CYS A 23 -0.41 1.79 1.88
C CYS A 23 -0.63 2.37 0.49
N PHE A 24 -1.53 3.35 0.33
CA PHE A 24 -1.79 3.95 -0.97
C PHE A 24 -0.63 4.79 -1.49
N ASP A 25 0.05 5.54 -0.61
CA ASP A 25 1.27 6.26 -0.96
C ASP A 25 2.38 5.30 -1.42
N CYS A 26 2.55 4.17 -0.71
CA CYS A 26 3.54 3.16 -1.08
C CYS A 26 3.20 2.48 -2.42
N ALA A 27 1.94 2.15 -2.67
CA ALA A 27 1.51 1.56 -3.94
C ALA A 27 1.79 2.49 -5.13
N GLN A 28 1.54 3.80 -4.95
CA GLN A 28 1.87 4.81 -5.95
C GLN A 28 3.39 4.87 -6.17
N ALA A 29 4.18 4.94 -5.09
CA ALA A 29 5.62 5.01 -5.15
C ALA A 29 6.25 3.77 -5.82
N CYS A 30 5.78 2.56 -5.50
CA CYS A 30 6.23 1.31 -6.12
C CYS A 30 5.86 1.25 -7.60
N THR A 31 4.66 1.67 -7.99
CA THR A 31 4.27 1.75 -9.40
C THR A 31 5.18 2.71 -10.18
N ALA A 32 5.48 3.87 -9.61
CA ALA A 32 6.42 4.82 -10.22
C ALA A 32 7.86 4.27 -10.28
N CYS A 33 8.29 3.53 -9.26
CA CYS A 33 9.61 2.88 -9.23
C CYS A 33 9.73 1.79 -10.30
N ALA A 34 8.69 0.97 -10.47
CA ALA A 34 8.65 -0.06 -11.51
C ALA A 34 8.76 0.56 -12.91
N ASP A 35 7.99 1.63 -13.20
CA ASP A 35 8.04 2.35 -14.47
C ASP A 35 9.43 2.98 -14.71
N ALA A 36 10.00 3.65 -13.70
CA ALA A 36 11.34 4.20 -13.77
C ALA A 36 12.39 3.12 -14.07
N CYS A 37 12.33 1.98 -13.38
CA CYS A 37 13.24 0.84 -13.61
C CYS A 37 13.15 0.28 -15.03
N LEU A 38 11.96 0.30 -15.64
CA LEU A 38 11.77 -0.13 -17.03
C LEU A 38 12.35 0.87 -18.04
N GLY A 39 12.49 2.14 -17.66
CA GLY A 39 13.12 3.19 -18.45
C GLY A 39 14.65 3.22 -18.37
N GLU A 40 15.26 2.49 -17.44
CA GLU A 40 16.71 2.49 -17.22
C GLU A 40 17.49 1.67 -18.27
N GLY A 41 18.74 2.07 -18.53
CA GLY A 41 19.57 1.48 -19.59
C GLY A 41 19.95 0.00 -19.39
N ASP A 42 19.91 -0.50 -18.14
CA ASP A 42 20.17 -1.91 -17.81
C ASP A 42 19.03 -2.54 -17.00
N VAL A 43 17.85 -2.60 -17.61
CA VAL A 43 16.63 -3.19 -17.02
C VAL A 43 16.81 -4.65 -16.55
N LYS A 44 17.77 -5.40 -17.11
CA LYS A 44 18.00 -6.80 -16.71
C LYS A 44 18.52 -6.90 -15.27
N MET A 45 19.35 -5.94 -14.86
CA MET A 45 19.83 -5.84 -13.48
C MET A 45 18.72 -5.42 -12.51
N LEU A 46 17.67 -4.77 -13.00
CA LEU A 46 16.53 -4.29 -12.22
C LEU A 46 15.31 -5.23 -12.27
N ALA A 47 15.39 -6.37 -12.97
CA ALA A 47 14.27 -7.29 -13.12
C ALA A 47 13.70 -7.80 -11.78
N ARG A 48 14.54 -7.92 -10.74
CA ARG A 48 14.06 -8.24 -9.38
C ARG A 48 13.38 -7.06 -8.71
N CYS A 49 13.86 -5.83 -8.92
CA CYS A 49 13.25 -4.61 -8.39
C CYS A 49 11.84 -4.46 -8.94
N VAL A 50 11.69 -4.48 -10.27
CA VAL A 50 10.39 -4.35 -10.94
C VAL A 50 9.37 -5.36 -10.42
N ARG A 51 9.76 -6.63 -10.24
CA ARG A 51 8.84 -7.65 -9.70
C ARG A 51 8.41 -7.34 -8.28
N LEU A 52 9.35 -6.96 -7.42
CA LEU A 52 9.04 -6.61 -6.04
C LEU A 52 8.20 -5.34 -5.94
N ASP A 53 8.43 -4.36 -6.80
CA ASP A 53 7.62 -3.14 -6.86
C ASP A 53 6.17 -3.48 -7.24
N LEU A 54 5.95 -4.32 -8.26
CA LEU A 54 4.61 -4.76 -8.64
C LEU A 54 3.93 -5.61 -7.55
N ASP A 55 4.65 -6.57 -6.96
CA ASP A 55 4.15 -7.36 -5.83
C ASP A 55 3.79 -6.45 -4.64
N CYS A 56 4.58 -5.39 -4.40
CA CYS A 56 4.33 -4.43 -3.33
C CYS A 56 3.10 -3.57 -3.64
N THR A 57 2.92 -3.11 -4.88
CA THR A 57 1.70 -2.40 -5.31
C THR A 57 0.46 -3.24 -5.02
N ASP A 58 0.43 -4.49 -5.48
CA ASP A 58 -0.72 -5.38 -5.30
C ASP A 58 -1.05 -5.61 -3.80
N VAL A 59 -0.02 -5.85 -2.97
CA VAL A 59 -0.21 -6.09 -1.54
C VAL A 59 -0.64 -4.82 -0.81
N CYS A 60 -0.07 -3.67 -1.15
CA CYS A 60 -0.42 -2.39 -0.52
C CYS A 60 -1.85 -1.96 -0.86
N GLU A 61 -2.27 -2.07 -2.13
CA GLU A 61 -3.66 -1.78 -2.53
C GLU A 61 -4.64 -2.72 -1.83
N ALA A 62 -4.38 -4.03 -1.87
CA ALA A 62 -5.22 -5.02 -1.18
C ALA A 62 -5.31 -4.77 0.33
N THR A 63 -4.19 -4.35 0.95
CA THR A 63 -4.16 -4.03 2.38
C THR A 63 -5.00 -2.79 2.67
N GLY A 64 -4.77 -1.68 1.95
CA GLY A 64 -5.52 -0.43 2.11
C GLY A 64 -7.03 -0.61 1.94
N ASP A 65 -7.45 -1.41 0.97
CA ASP A 65 -8.86 -1.72 0.71
C ASP A 65 -9.49 -2.65 1.75
N SER A 66 -8.69 -3.56 2.33
CA SER A 66 -9.18 -4.53 3.34
C SER A 66 -9.42 -3.90 4.71
N LEU A 67 -8.73 -2.79 5.01
CA LEU A 67 -8.80 -2.12 6.29
C LEU A 67 -10.02 -1.17 6.34
N PRO A 68 -10.79 -1.15 7.44
CA PRO A 68 -11.94 -0.28 7.55
C PRO A 68 -11.48 1.16 7.72
N LEU A 69 -11.82 2.03 6.77
CA LEU A 69 -11.62 3.48 6.92
C LEU A 69 -12.44 3.99 8.12
N GLY A 70 -11.72 4.37 9.18
CA GLY A 70 -12.18 5.16 10.32
C GLY A 70 -12.62 6.53 9.84
N GLY A 71 -13.90 6.63 9.47
CA GLY A 71 -14.49 7.90 9.05
C GLY A 71 -15.05 8.64 10.25
N HIS A 72 -14.67 9.91 10.37
CA HIS A 72 -15.33 10.97 11.15
C HIS A 72 -16.86 10.88 11.14
#